data_AF-A0AAV0X2Q9-F1
#
_entry.id   AF-A0AAV0X2Q9-F1
#
_cell.length_a   1.000
_cell.length_b   1.000
_cell.length_c   1.000
_cell.angle_alpha   90.00
_cell.angle_beta   90.00
_cell.angle_gamma   90.00
#
_symmetry.space_group_name_H-M   'P 1'
#
loop_
_entity.id
_entity.type
_entity.pdbx_description
1 polymer ?
#
loop_
_entity_poly.entity_id
_entity_poly.type
_entity_poly.pdbx_seq_one_letter_code
_entity_poly.pdbx_strand_id
1 'polypeptide(L)'
;MDVLTKYRVFGDTRCYMYSVEWQKRGLPHAHILIWLLNKLHSNEVDDIISAEIPDPVTDPRLHDIVTTQMVHGPCGALNPLSPCMADGKCTKRYPRPLVAETVTGNDGYPVYRRRSKEDNGRTIKVKVQNQEIEIGNEFIVPYCPLLSRIFETHANVESCHSAKSIKYLCKYVTKGSDMAVFGIASENVNDEISNFQMGRYVSTNEALFIK
;
A
#
# COMPACT_ATOMS: atom_id res chain seq x y z
N MET A 1 13.59 8.58 -3.72
CA MET A 1 14.01 7.67 -4.81
C MET A 1 15.44 7.19 -4.66
N ASP A 2 16.40 8.05 -4.32
CA ASP A 2 17.81 7.65 -4.15
C ASP A 2 18.03 6.44 -3.24
N VAL A 3 17.35 6.38 -2.08
CA VAL A 3 17.38 5.20 -1.19
C VAL A 3 17.03 3.91 -1.93
N LEU A 4 15.99 3.94 -2.76
CA LEU A 4 15.51 2.73 -3.45
C LEU A 4 16.42 2.32 -4.61
N THR A 5 16.93 3.30 -5.37
CA THR A 5 17.59 3.05 -6.66
C THR A 5 19.11 3.12 -6.60
N LYS A 6 19.69 4.13 -5.94
CA LYS A 6 21.15 4.30 -5.83
C LYS A 6 21.75 3.29 -4.85
N TYR A 7 21.07 3.02 -3.75
CA TYR A 7 21.49 2.00 -2.78
C TYR A 7 20.96 0.60 -3.12
N ARG A 8 20.25 0.44 -4.24
CA ARG A 8 19.81 -0.85 -4.80
C ARG A 8 19.08 -1.73 -3.77
N VAL A 9 18.19 -1.13 -2.98
CA VAL A 9 17.44 -1.82 -1.91
C VAL A 9 16.72 -3.08 -2.42
N PHE A 10 16.22 -3.03 -3.66
CA PHE A 10 15.54 -4.15 -4.31
C PHE A 10 16.37 -4.81 -5.42
N GLY A 11 17.66 -4.47 -5.51
CA GLY A 11 18.54 -4.83 -6.63
C GLY A 11 18.67 -3.73 -7.69
N ASP A 12 19.33 -4.07 -8.80
CA ASP A 12 19.63 -3.10 -9.86
C ASP A 12 18.34 -2.60 -10.52
N THR A 13 18.16 -1.28 -10.52
CA THR A 13 16.98 -0.64 -11.10
C THR A 13 17.21 -0.29 -12.56
N ARG A 14 16.31 -0.76 -13.44
CA ARG A 14 16.27 -0.39 -14.86
C ARG A 14 15.65 0.99 -15.06
N CYS A 15 14.49 1.20 -14.46
CA CYS A 15 13.79 2.47 -14.43
C CYS A 15 12.79 2.48 -13.26
N TYR A 16 12.25 3.65 -12.97
CA TYR A 16 11.21 3.81 -11.97
C TYR A 16 10.25 4.93 -12.39
N MET A 17 9.08 4.91 -11.80
CA MET A 17 8.04 5.92 -11.99
C MET A 17 7.30 6.07 -10.67
N TYR A 18 6.94 7.30 -10.31
CA TYR A 18 6.17 7.54 -9.10
C TYR A 18 5.21 8.70 -9.27
N SER A 19 4.13 8.68 -8.49
CA SER A 19 3.21 9.80 -8.29
C SER A 19 3.07 10.05 -6.80
N VAL A 20 2.96 11.33 -6.42
CA VAL A 20 2.65 11.74 -5.05
C VAL A 20 1.29 12.41 -5.09
N GLU A 21 0.35 11.84 -4.36
CA GLU A 21 -1.00 12.36 -4.17
C GLU A 21 -1.13 12.89 -2.74
N TRP A 22 -1.79 14.05 -2.60
CA TRP A 22 -2.15 14.58 -1.29
C TRP A 22 -3.54 14.07 -0.94
N GLN A 23 -3.60 13.08 -0.05
CA GLN A 23 -4.90 12.57 0.38
C GLN A 23 -5.69 13.70 1.04
N LYS A 24 -7.02 13.67 0.96
CA LYS A 24 -7.92 14.68 1.58
C LYS A 24 -7.69 14.90 3.09
N ARG A 25 -6.95 13.99 3.74
CA ARG A 25 -6.54 14.07 5.16
C ARG A 25 -5.15 14.70 5.36
N GLY A 26 -4.53 15.24 4.31
CA GLY A 26 -3.32 16.06 4.35
C GLY A 26 -1.99 15.31 4.33
N LEU A 27 -1.97 13.99 4.45
CA LEU A 27 -0.73 13.22 4.40
C LEU A 27 -0.33 12.92 2.94
N PRO A 28 0.97 13.04 2.61
CA PRO A 28 1.47 12.66 1.30
C PRO A 28 1.36 11.14 1.14
N HIS A 29 0.80 10.71 0.01
CA HIS A 29 0.71 9.32 -0.38
C HIS A 29 1.46 9.10 -1.68
N ALA A 30 2.40 8.17 -1.70
CA ALA A 30 3.21 7.89 -2.88
C ALA A 30 2.84 6.53 -3.48
N HIS A 31 2.60 6.51 -4.79
CA HIS A 31 2.61 5.31 -5.60
C HIS A 31 3.95 5.23 -6.31
N ILE A 32 4.75 4.20 -6.02
CA ILE A 32 6.09 4.02 -6.58
C ILE A 32 6.14 2.68 -7.33
N LEU A 33 6.58 2.72 -8.57
CA LEU A 33 6.83 1.55 -9.41
C LEU A 33 8.32 1.50 -9.78
N ILE A 34 8.96 0.37 -9.52
CA ILE A 34 10.37 0.13 -9.80
C ILE A 34 10.47 -1.08 -10.70
N TRP A 35 11.12 -0.93 -11.86
CA TRP A 35 11.46 -2.04 -12.73
C TRP A 35 12.92 -2.43 -12.46
N LEU A 36 13.11 -3.67 -12.04
CA LEU A 36 14.44 -4.23 -11.80
C LEU A 36 15.05 -4.72 -13.13
N LEU A 37 16.38 -4.71 -13.23
CA LEU A 37 17.10 -5.29 -14.37
C LEU A 37 16.91 -6.81 -14.41
N ASN A 38 17.01 -7.44 -13.24
CA ASN A 38 16.83 -8.87 -13.07
C ASN A 38 15.49 -9.15 -12.39
N LYS A 39 14.81 -10.20 -12.84
CA LYS A 39 13.54 -10.63 -12.24
C LYS A 39 13.81 -11.23 -10.87
N LEU A 40 13.06 -10.82 -9.86
CA LEU A 40 13.04 -11.50 -8.56
C LEU A 40 12.35 -12.86 -8.70
N HIS A 41 13.04 -13.90 -8.27
CA HIS A 41 12.51 -15.25 -8.12
C HIS A 41 11.73 -15.38 -6.80
N SER A 42 10.78 -16.32 -6.75
CA SER A 42 9.87 -16.45 -5.61
C SER A 42 10.58 -16.68 -4.26
N ASN A 43 11.72 -17.37 -4.28
CA ASN A 43 12.57 -17.59 -3.12
C ASN A 43 13.30 -16.31 -2.66
N GLU A 44 13.53 -15.35 -3.55
CA GLU A 44 14.17 -14.06 -3.22
C GLU A 44 13.16 -13.01 -2.73
N VAL A 45 11.86 -13.22 -3.01
CA VAL A 45 10.81 -12.29 -2.58
C VAL A 45 10.72 -12.25 -1.05
N ASP A 46 10.84 -13.40 -0.38
CA ASP A 46 10.73 -13.51 1.07
C ASP A 46 11.91 -12.85 1.82
N ASP A 47 13.05 -12.65 1.15
CA ASP A 47 14.19 -11.92 1.69
C ASP A 47 13.96 -10.40 1.72
N ILE A 48 13.04 -9.92 0.86
CA ILE A 48 12.80 -8.49 0.64
C ILE A 48 11.47 -8.05 1.25
N ILE A 49 10.43 -8.87 1.09
CA ILE A 49 9.05 -8.59 1.46
C ILE A 49 8.60 -9.64 2.46
N SER A 50 8.08 -9.19 3.60
CA SER A 50 7.43 -10.04 4.59
C SER A 50 5.97 -9.64 4.75
N ALA A 51 5.14 -10.62 5.10
CA ALA A 51 3.79 -10.40 5.54
C ALA A 51 3.53 -11.07 6.89
N GLU A 52 4.58 -11.22 7.70
CA GLU A 52 4.54 -11.84 9.01
C GLU A 52 4.83 -10.82 10.12
N ILE A 53 4.25 -11.05 11.29
CA ILE A 53 4.58 -10.33 12.53
C ILE A 53 6.02 -10.70 12.91
N PRO A 54 6.95 -9.73 13.04
CA PRO A 54 8.32 -9.96 13.48
C PRO A 54 8.38 -10.59 14.86
N ASP A 55 9.52 -11.16 15.24
CA ASP A 55 9.71 -11.63 16.60
C ASP A 55 9.98 -10.46 17.56
N PRO A 56 9.17 -10.27 18.61
CA PRO A 56 9.37 -9.18 19.57
C PRO A 56 10.65 -9.31 20.40
N VAL A 57 11.26 -10.50 20.48
CA VAL A 57 12.51 -10.75 21.19
C VAL A 57 13.71 -10.49 20.30
N THR A 58 13.71 -11.01 19.06
CA THR A 58 14.88 -10.87 18.17
C THR A 58 14.90 -9.52 17.46
N ASP A 59 13.73 -8.94 17.16
CA ASP A 59 13.61 -7.63 16.53
C ASP A 59 12.44 -6.81 17.11
N PRO A 60 12.58 -6.33 18.36
CA PRO A 60 11.53 -5.56 19.04
C PRO A 60 11.14 -4.30 18.28
N ARG A 61 12.10 -3.63 17.62
CA ARG A 61 11.83 -2.38 16.90
C ARG A 61 10.98 -2.63 15.65
N LEU A 62 11.33 -3.61 14.82
CA LEU A 62 10.50 -3.93 13.67
C LEU A 62 9.13 -4.47 14.11
N HIS A 63 9.08 -5.27 15.18
CA HIS A 63 7.82 -5.73 15.75
C HIS A 63 6.90 -4.54 16.09
N ASP A 64 7.39 -3.54 16.82
CA ASP A 64 6.60 -2.35 17.18
C ASP A 64 6.10 -1.58 15.94
N ILE A 65 6.98 -1.36 14.96
CA ILE A 65 6.64 -0.70 13.69
C ILE A 65 5.55 -1.48 12.95
N VAL A 66 5.73 -2.79 12.75
CA VAL A 66 4.81 -3.62 11.97
C VAL A 66 3.45 -3.74 12.68
N THR A 67 3.45 -3.97 13.99
CA THR A 67 2.21 -4.11 14.76
C THR A 67 1.43 -2.80 14.89
N THR A 68 2.11 -1.65 14.80
CA THR A 68 1.47 -0.33 14.81
C THR A 68 1.00 0.11 13.43
N GLN A 69 1.79 -0.18 12.38
CA GLN A 69 1.63 0.47 11.08
C GLN A 69 1.26 -0.46 9.94
N MET A 70 1.59 -1.76 10.02
CA MET A 70 1.32 -2.72 8.94
C MET A 70 0.12 -3.63 9.22
N VAL A 71 -0.62 -3.42 10.31
CA VAL A 71 -1.81 -4.22 10.59
C VAL A 71 -2.99 -3.71 9.79
N HIS A 72 -3.54 -4.56 8.91
CA HIS A 72 -4.89 -4.32 8.41
C HIS A 72 -5.85 -4.50 9.59
N GLY A 73 -6.62 -3.46 9.90
CA GLY A 73 -7.55 -3.50 11.03
C GLY A 73 -8.48 -4.71 10.95
N PRO A 74 -8.90 -5.28 12.11
CA PRO A 74 -9.85 -6.38 12.13
C PRO A 74 -11.06 -6.06 11.26
N CYS A 75 -11.46 -7.01 10.44
CA CYS A 75 -12.58 -6.89 9.51
C CYS A 75 -13.21 -8.26 9.29
N GLY A 76 -14.20 -8.33 8.40
CA GLY A 76 -14.91 -9.59 8.17
C GLY A 76 -15.74 -9.95 9.40
N ALA A 77 -15.67 -11.22 9.80
CA ALA A 77 -16.38 -11.71 10.98
C ALA A 77 -15.92 -11.04 12.28
N LEU A 78 -14.65 -10.61 12.36
CA LEU A 78 -14.10 -9.98 13.57
C LEU A 78 -14.59 -8.54 13.76
N ASN A 79 -14.92 -7.84 12.67
CA ASN A 79 -15.50 -6.51 12.72
C ASN A 79 -16.25 -6.20 11.41
N PRO A 80 -17.56 -6.50 11.35
CA PRO A 80 -18.38 -6.24 10.16
C PRO A 80 -18.56 -4.75 9.84
N LEU A 81 -18.33 -3.87 10.80
CA LEU A 81 -18.50 -2.42 10.67
C LEU A 81 -17.23 -1.70 10.18
N SER A 82 -16.15 -2.44 9.90
CA SER A 82 -14.92 -1.85 9.40
C SER A 82 -15.14 -1.12 8.07
N PRO A 83 -14.53 0.07 7.84
CA PRO A 83 -14.73 0.86 6.61
C PRO A 83 -14.35 0.13 5.31
N CYS A 84 -13.52 -0.92 5.40
CA CYS A 84 -13.14 -1.74 4.27
C CYS A 84 -14.19 -2.77 3.85
N MET A 85 -15.27 -2.95 4.63
CA MET A 85 -16.32 -3.92 4.37
C MET A 85 -17.30 -3.41 3.31
N ALA A 86 -17.63 -4.27 2.34
CA ALA A 86 -18.69 -4.07 1.37
C ALA A 86 -19.31 -5.44 1.05
N ASP A 87 -20.64 -5.51 0.97
CA ASP A 87 -21.39 -6.76 0.68
C ASP A 87 -20.95 -7.95 1.56
N GLY A 88 -20.71 -7.68 2.86
CA GLY A 88 -20.28 -8.69 3.83
C GLY A 88 -18.84 -9.19 3.66
N LYS A 89 -18.04 -8.61 2.75
CA LYS A 89 -16.66 -9.00 2.48
C LYS A 89 -15.71 -7.81 2.60
N CYS A 90 -14.47 -8.07 3.01
CA CYS A 90 -13.45 -7.03 2.96
C CYS A 90 -13.06 -6.74 1.50
N THR A 91 -13.22 -5.50 1.07
CA THR A 91 -12.82 -5.01 -0.26
C THR A 91 -11.32 -5.17 -0.53
N LYS A 92 -10.51 -5.28 0.53
CA LYS A 92 -9.06 -5.52 0.49
C LYS A 92 -8.69 -7.00 0.62
N ARG A 93 -9.69 -7.89 0.63
CA ARG A 93 -9.56 -9.37 0.68
C ARG A 93 -8.85 -9.89 1.94
N TYR A 94 -9.11 -9.26 3.08
CA TYR A 94 -8.68 -9.78 4.39
C TYR A 94 -9.80 -10.59 5.07
N PRO A 95 -9.44 -11.59 5.89
CA PRO A 95 -8.09 -12.08 6.15
C PRO A 95 -7.45 -12.76 4.92
N ARG A 96 -6.12 -12.70 4.81
CA ARG A 96 -5.37 -13.36 3.74
C ARG A 96 -5.16 -14.85 4.05
N PRO A 97 -5.02 -15.72 3.04
CA PRO A 97 -4.70 -17.12 3.28
C PRO A 97 -3.39 -17.29 4.05
N LEU A 98 -3.36 -18.23 4.99
CA LEU A 98 -2.14 -18.68 5.65
C LEU A 98 -1.45 -19.70 4.73
N VAL A 99 -0.18 -19.46 4.42
CA VAL A 99 0.64 -20.32 3.56
C VAL A 99 2.07 -20.37 4.09
N ALA A 100 2.69 -21.54 4.05
CA ALA A 100 4.03 -21.79 4.60
C ALA A 100 5.15 -21.15 3.77
N GLU A 101 4.93 -20.91 2.47
CA GLU A 101 5.89 -20.30 1.55
C GLU A 101 5.18 -19.36 0.57
N THR A 102 5.91 -18.40 0.01
CA THR A 102 5.38 -17.51 -1.02
C THR A 102 5.13 -18.25 -2.32
N VAL A 103 3.90 -18.19 -2.81
CA VAL A 103 3.47 -18.84 -4.06
C VAL A 103 3.18 -17.79 -5.12
N THR A 104 3.74 -17.97 -6.32
CA THR A 104 3.44 -17.09 -7.47
C THR A 104 1.98 -17.26 -7.87
N GLY A 105 1.18 -16.19 -7.78
CA GLY A 105 -0.23 -16.24 -8.13
C GLY A 105 -0.50 -16.20 -9.64
N ASN A 106 -1.59 -16.84 -10.07
CA ASN A 106 -2.03 -16.89 -11.47
C ASN A 106 -2.40 -15.52 -12.07
N ASP A 107 -2.73 -14.53 -11.23
CA ASP A 107 -3.04 -13.16 -11.64
C ASP A 107 -1.83 -12.22 -11.59
N GLY A 108 -0.64 -12.75 -11.23
CA GLY A 108 0.63 -12.05 -11.17
C GLY A 108 0.92 -11.28 -9.89
N TYR A 109 0.10 -11.46 -8.86
CA TYR A 109 0.45 -11.10 -7.49
C TYR A 109 0.83 -12.37 -6.72
N PRO A 110 1.96 -12.40 -6.03
CA PRO A 110 2.30 -13.52 -5.17
C PRO A 110 1.34 -13.58 -3.97
N VAL A 111 1.06 -14.79 -3.51
CA VAL A 111 0.49 -15.02 -2.19
C VAL A 111 1.67 -15.17 -1.23
N TYR A 112 1.94 -14.13 -0.45
CA TYR A 112 3.09 -14.14 0.46
C TYR A 112 2.94 -15.16 1.58
N ARG A 113 4.08 -15.69 2.02
CA ARG A 113 4.21 -16.48 3.23
C ARG A 113 3.54 -15.78 4.42
N ARG A 114 2.63 -16.50 5.06
CA ARG A 114 1.92 -16.11 6.29
C ARG A 114 1.72 -17.38 7.10
N ARG A 115 2.69 -17.71 7.94
CA ARG A 115 2.60 -18.96 8.71
C ARG A 115 1.52 -18.88 9.78
N SER A 116 0.83 -19.98 10.00
CA SER A 116 -0.16 -20.11 11.09
C SER A 116 0.55 -20.30 12.43
N LYS A 117 -0.18 -20.22 13.54
CA LYS A 117 0.39 -20.45 14.88
C LYS A 117 1.00 -21.84 15.03
N GLU A 118 0.40 -22.83 14.36
CA GLU A 118 0.88 -24.22 14.32
C GLU A 118 2.18 -24.36 13.51
N ASP A 119 2.46 -23.41 12.62
CA ASP A 119 3.66 -23.33 11.77
C ASP A 119 4.60 -22.18 12.22
N ASN A 120 4.73 -21.95 13.53
CA ASN A 120 5.61 -20.92 14.11
C ASN A 120 5.26 -19.46 13.71
N GLY A 121 4.05 -19.23 13.20
CA GLY A 121 3.45 -17.92 13.03
C GLY A 121 3.11 -17.26 14.37
N ARG A 122 3.05 -15.94 14.37
CA ARG A 122 2.79 -15.14 15.58
C ARG A 122 1.40 -14.54 15.54
N THR A 123 0.87 -14.22 16.71
CA THR A 123 -0.37 -13.49 16.90
C THR A 123 -0.12 -12.27 17.77
N ILE A 124 -0.96 -11.25 17.63
CA ILE A 124 -0.99 -10.07 18.48
C ILE A 124 -2.42 -9.78 18.91
N LYS A 125 -2.55 -9.04 20.02
CA LYS A 125 -3.85 -8.51 20.46
C LYS A 125 -3.99 -7.08 20.00
N VAL A 126 -5.09 -6.78 19.31
CA VAL A 126 -5.46 -5.44 18.89
C VAL A 126 -6.77 -5.02 19.56
N LYS A 127 -6.88 -3.75 19.94
CA LYS A 127 -8.09 -3.21 20.55
C LYS A 127 -9.01 -2.64 19.48
N VAL A 128 -10.23 -3.17 19.42
CA VAL A 128 -11.30 -2.67 18.54
C VAL A 128 -12.56 -2.50 19.37
N GLN A 129 -13.17 -1.31 19.37
CA GLN A 129 -14.42 -1.03 20.08
C GLN A 129 -14.40 -1.48 21.56
N ASN A 130 -13.30 -1.21 22.27
CA ASN A 130 -13.04 -1.63 23.66
C ASN A 130 -12.96 -3.15 23.90
N GLN A 131 -12.87 -3.96 22.84
CA GLN A 131 -12.61 -5.39 22.93
C GLN A 131 -11.19 -5.69 22.44
N GLU A 132 -10.50 -6.61 23.13
CA GLU A 132 -9.24 -7.17 22.64
C GLU A 132 -9.53 -8.35 21.71
N ILE A 133 -9.03 -8.26 20.48
CA ILE A 133 -9.16 -9.29 19.46
C ILE A 133 -7.75 -9.82 19.15
N GLU A 134 -7.58 -11.13 19.17
CA GLU A 134 -6.35 -11.77 18.69
C GLU A 134 -6.40 -11.88 17.16
N ILE A 135 -5.34 -11.42 16.51
CA ILE A 135 -5.15 -11.53 15.06
C ILE A 135 -3.78 -12.13 14.75
N GLY A 136 -3.69 -12.90 13.66
CA GLY A 136 -2.43 -13.47 13.20
C GLY A 136 -1.86 -12.79 11.96
N ASN A 137 -0.90 -13.50 11.35
CA ASN A 137 -0.24 -13.10 10.12
C ASN A 137 -1.21 -12.85 8.96
N GLU A 138 -2.43 -13.38 8.98
CA GLU A 138 -3.45 -13.16 7.95
C GLU A 138 -3.91 -11.70 7.80
N PHE A 139 -3.63 -10.84 8.78
CA PHE A 139 -3.99 -9.40 8.78
C PHE A 139 -2.83 -8.46 8.43
N ILE A 140 -1.60 -8.97 8.24
CA ILE A 140 -0.45 -8.10 8.01
C ILE A 140 -0.38 -7.61 6.57
N VAL A 141 -0.24 -6.31 6.35
CA VAL A 141 0.02 -5.74 5.04
C VAL A 141 1.45 -6.09 4.62
N PRO A 142 1.70 -6.61 3.41
CA PRO A 142 3.06 -6.90 2.95
C PRO A 142 3.97 -5.67 3.04
N TYR A 143 5.15 -5.85 3.61
CA TYR A 143 6.08 -4.76 3.90
C TYR A 143 7.52 -5.17 3.62
N CYS A 144 8.38 -4.19 3.36
CA CYS A 144 9.82 -4.40 3.35
C CYS A 144 10.39 -4.06 4.73
N PRO A 145 11.02 -5.02 5.45
CA PRO A 145 11.61 -4.77 6.77
C PRO A 145 12.60 -3.59 6.79
N LEU A 146 13.41 -3.45 5.74
CA LEU A 146 14.39 -2.36 5.64
C LEU A 146 13.69 -1.01 5.52
N LEU A 147 12.73 -0.88 4.59
CA LEU A 147 12.01 0.38 4.39
C LEU A 147 11.18 0.77 5.60
N SER A 148 10.58 -0.21 6.27
CA SER A 148 9.78 0.02 7.49
C SER A 148 10.62 0.64 8.59
N ARG A 149 11.88 0.17 8.78
CA ARG A 149 12.80 0.76 9.76
C ARG A 149 13.34 2.13 9.38
N ILE A 150 13.48 2.42 8.07
CA ILE A 150 14.00 3.71 7.59
C ILE A 150 12.93 4.80 7.71
N PHE A 151 11.71 4.49 7.30
CA PHE A 151 10.66 5.50 7.12
C PHE A 151 9.61 5.52 8.21
N GLU A 152 9.50 4.44 9.01
CA GLU A 152 8.54 4.33 10.12
C GLU A 152 7.14 4.82 9.71
N THR A 153 6.68 4.35 8.55
CA THR A 153 5.42 4.77 7.95
C THR A 153 4.66 3.58 7.38
N HIS A 154 3.35 3.78 7.13
CA HIS A 154 2.54 2.78 6.47
C HIS A 154 2.93 2.62 4.98
N ALA A 155 3.67 1.55 4.64
CA ALA A 155 4.11 1.26 3.28
C ALA A 155 3.78 -0.18 2.86
N ASN A 156 2.78 -0.35 1.98
CA ASN A 156 2.53 -1.63 1.34
C ASN A 156 3.55 -1.86 0.22
N VAL A 157 4.31 -2.95 0.28
CA VAL A 157 5.33 -3.30 -0.72
C VAL A 157 4.94 -4.61 -1.39
N GLU A 158 4.79 -4.57 -2.72
CA GLU A 158 4.26 -5.67 -3.50
C GLU A 158 5.19 -6.03 -4.65
N SER A 159 5.53 -7.31 -4.78
CA SER A 159 6.18 -7.84 -5.99
C SER A 159 5.13 -8.05 -7.08
N CYS A 160 5.38 -7.52 -8.27
CA CYS A 160 4.45 -7.58 -9.40
C CYS A 160 5.07 -8.30 -10.59
N HIS A 161 4.42 -9.36 -11.09
CA HIS A 161 4.93 -10.13 -12.23
C HIS A 161 3.99 -10.18 -13.44
N SER A 162 2.76 -9.64 -13.37
CA SER A 162 1.85 -9.60 -14.53
C SER A 162 1.64 -8.22 -15.12
N ALA A 163 1.28 -8.20 -16.42
CA ALA A 163 0.80 -7.02 -17.12
C ALA A 163 -0.44 -6.39 -16.46
N LYS A 164 -1.26 -7.17 -15.75
CA LYS A 164 -2.44 -6.67 -15.02
C LYS A 164 -2.03 -5.82 -13.82
N SER A 165 -1.01 -6.27 -13.06
CA SER A 165 -0.44 -5.51 -11.95
C SER A 165 0.21 -4.21 -12.44
N ILE A 166 0.93 -4.29 -13.56
CA ILE A 166 1.54 -3.11 -14.19
C ILE A 166 0.45 -2.13 -14.66
N LYS A 167 -0.60 -2.60 -15.35
CA LYS A 167 -1.71 -1.74 -15.79
C LYS A 167 -2.43 -1.05 -14.62
N TYR A 168 -2.65 -1.78 -13.53
CA TYR A 168 -3.25 -1.24 -12.32
C TYR A 168 -2.38 -0.12 -11.73
N LEU A 169 -1.07 -0.33 -11.63
CA LEU A 169 -0.14 0.65 -11.07
C LEU A 169 0.06 1.86 -12.00
N CYS A 170 0.18 1.64 -13.31
CA CYS A 170 0.21 2.70 -14.30
C CYS A 170 -1.03 3.58 -14.18
N LYS A 171 -2.23 3.01 -13.97
CA LYS A 171 -3.45 3.79 -13.75
C LYS A 171 -3.31 4.80 -12.61
N TYR A 172 -2.69 4.46 -11.48
CA TYR A 172 -2.52 5.40 -10.36
C TYR A 172 -1.47 6.46 -10.67
N VAL A 173 -0.38 6.07 -11.33
CA VAL A 173 0.65 7.06 -11.67
C VAL A 173 0.18 8.01 -12.78
N THR A 174 -0.62 7.53 -13.73
CA THR A 174 -1.13 8.33 -14.85
C THR A 174 -2.52 8.92 -14.59
N LYS A 175 -3.09 8.78 -13.39
CA LYS A 175 -4.45 9.25 -13.07
C LYS A 175 -4.60 10.78 -13.22
N GLY A 176 -3.49 11.51 -13.19
CA GLY A 176 -3.49 12.97 -13.19
C GLY A 176 -3.89 13.53 -11.83
N SER A 177 -3.73 14.84 -11.66
CA SER A 177 -4.13 15.54 -10.44
C SER A 177 -5.65 15.59 -10.30
N ASP A 178 -6.14 15.80 -9.07
CA ASP A 178 -7.56 16.11 -8.86
C ASP A 178 -7.92 17.38 -9.64
N MET A 179 -8.90 17.28 -10.53
CA MET A 179 -9.37 18.39 -11.35
C MET A 179 -10.73 18.89 -10.84
N ALA A 180 -10.90 20.19 -10.81
CA ALA A 180 -12.18 20.84 -10.54
C ALA A 180 -12.65 21.57 -11.80
N VAL A 181 -13.94 21.42 -12.13
CA VAL A 181 -14.60 22.23 -13.15
C VAL A 181 -15.30 23.38 -12.43
N PHE A 182 -15.05 24.61 -12.86
CA PHE A 182 -15.70 25.80 -12.30
C PHE A 182 -16.28 26.65 -13.42
N GLY A 183 -17.44 27.24 -13.11
CA GLY A 183 -18.11 28.18 -14.01
C GLY A 183 -17.56 29.59 -13.84
N ILE A 184 -17.23 30.25 -14.94
CA ILE A 184 -16.94 31.69 -14.94
C ILE A 184 -18.22 32.39 -15.40
N ALA A 185 -18.77 33.26 -14.57
CA ALA A 185 -19.93 34.06 -14.94
C ALA A 185 -19.51 35.03 -16.06
N SER A 186 -19.92 34.74 -17.30
CA SER A 186 -19.75 35.63 -18.45
C SER A 186 -21.11 36.20 -18.88
N GLU A 187 -21.10 37.37 -19.52
CA GLU A 187 -22.32 38.00 -20.05
C GLU A 187 -22.90 37.23 -21.26
N ASN A 188 -22.11 36.35 -21.90
CA ASN A 188 -22.52 35.56 -23.06
C ASN A 188 -22.85 34.11 -22.67
N VAL A 189 -24.15 33.87 -22.43
CA VAL A 189 -24.71 32.58 -21.97
C VAL A 189 -24.46 31.41 -22.95
N ASN A 190 -24.15 31.70 -24.23
CA ASN A 190 -24.05 30.68 -25.29
C ASN A 190 -22.63 30.15 -25.57
N ASP A 191 -21.59 30.62 -24.87
CA ASP A 191 -20.22 30.12 -25.06
C ASP A 191 -19.81 29.16 -23.94
N GLU A 192 -20.16 27.88 -24.08
CA GLU A 192 -19.84 26.81 -23.12
C GLU A 192 -18.33 26.67 -22.84
N ILE A 193 -17.45 26.97 -23.80
CA ILE A 193 -15.99 26.85 -23.64
C ILE A 193 -15.47 27.97 -22.74
N SER A 194 -15.97 29.19 -22.91
CA SER A 194 -15.62 30.30 -22.01
C SER A 194 -16.26 30.17 -20.62
N ASN A 195 -17.43 29.54 -20.55
CA ASN A 195 -18.23 29.46 -19.32
C ASN A 195 -17.75 28.38 -18.36
N PHE A 196 -17.08 27.31 -18.83
CA PHE A 196 -16.57 26.24 -17.97
C PHE A 196 -15.07 26.04 -18.16
N GLN A 197 -14.31 26.30 -17.09
CA GLN A 197 -12.89 26.01 -17.05
C GLN A 197 -12.58 24.80 -16.17
N MET A 198 -11.54 24.07 -16.55
CA MET A 198 -11.01 22.95 -15.78
C MET A 198 -9.66 23.34 -15.20
N GLY A 199 -9.56 23.34 -13.87
CA GLY A 199 -8.33 23.66 -13.15
C GLY A 199 -7.88 22.50 -12.28
N ARG A 200 -6.57 22.41 -12.03
CA ARG A 200 -6.04 21.52 -11.00
C ARG A 200 -6.46 22.05 -9.64
N TYR A 201 -7.09 21.19 -8.85
CA TYR A 201 -7.33 21.47 -7.45
C TYR A 201 -6.03 21.28 -6.67
N VAL A 202 -5.59 22.32 -5.96
CA VAL A 202 -4.42 22.30 -5.08
C VAL A 202 -4.91 22.47 -3.66
N SER A 203 -4.70 21.46 -2.81
CA SER A 203 -5.03 21.58 -1.40
C SER A 203 -4.02 22.46 -0.65
N THR A 204 -4.40 23.00 0.51
CA THR A 204 -3.51 23.83 1.33
C THR A 204 -2.22 23.10 1.71
N ASN A 205 -2.29 21.78 1.95
CA ASN A 205 -1.12 20.96 2.25
C ASN A 205 -0.22 20.81 1.03
N GLU A 206 -0.79 20.58 -0.14
CA GLU A 206 -0.05 20.48 -1.39
C GLU A 206 0.65 21.79 -1.77
N ALA A 207 -0.01 22.94 -1.54
CA ALA A 207 0.54 24.26 -1.83
C ALA A 207 1.86 24.54 -1.10
N LEU A 208 2.09 23.96 0.08
CA LEU A 208 3.36 24.09 0.82
C LEU A 208 4.56 23.46 0.08
N PHE A 209 4.30 22.53 -0.84
CA PHE A 209 5.31 21.76 -1.56
C PHE A 209 5.39 22.09 -3.05
N ILE A 210 4.50 22.96 -3.56
CA ILE A 210 4.62 23.53 -4.90
C ILE A 210 5.60 24.72 -4.81
N LYS A 211 6.83 24.52 -5.26
CA LYS A 211 7.80 25.57 -5.56
C LYS A 211 8.19 25.51 -7.03
#